data_AF-A0A1I3T0Y9-F1
#
_entry.id   AF-A0A1I3T0Y9-F1
#
_cell.length_a   1.000
_cell.length_b   1.000
_cell.length_c   1.000
_cell.angle_alpha   90.00
_cell.angle_beta   90.00
_cell.angle_gamma   90.00
#
_symmetry.space_group_name_H-M   'P 1'
#
loop_
_entity.id
_entity.type
_entity.pdbx_description
1 polymer ?
#
loop_
_entity_poly.entity_id
_entity_poly.type
_entity_poly.pdbx_seq_one_letter_code
_entity_poly.pdbx_strand_id
1 'polypeptide(L)' 'MNIAIQRAIFATNAFADAFPEKHVELWKRFVNEVPPNKRGGVYGAENKAYIKWLTEIREPHFVMFAQEHIGTMEKGQ' A
#
# COMPACT_ATOMS: atom_id res chain seq x y z
N MET A 1 -15.26 -2.75 -11.35
CA MET A 1 -13.93 -2.80 -10.72
C MET A 1 -14.09 -3.24 -9.27
N ASN A 2 -13.26 -4.15 -8.76
CA ASN A 2 -13.40 -4.69 -7.39
C ASN A 2 -13.19 -3.57 -6.34
N ILE A 3 -14.09 -3.44 -5.37
CA ILE A 3 -14.04 -2.43 -4.29
C ILE A 3 -12.69 -2.47 -3.55
N ALA A 4 -12.10 -3.65 -3.34
CA ALA A 4 -10.80 -3.79 -2.68
C ALA A 4 -9.66 -3.16 -3.51
N ILE A 5 -9.73 -3.24 -4.84
CA ILE A 5 -8.75 -2.63 -5.74
C ILE A 5 -8.91 -1.11 -5.72
N GLN A 6 -10.14 -0.59 -5.76
CA GLN A 6 -10.41 0.85 -5.67
C GLN A 6 -9.87 1.45 -4.37
N ARG A 7 -10.10 0.78 -3.24
CA ARG A 7 -9.56 1.19 -1.93
C ARG A 7 -8.04 1.19 -1.92
N ALA A 8 -7.40 0.17 -2.50
CA ALA A 8 -5.94 0.09 -2.55
C ALA A 8 -5.33 1.20 -3.41
N ILE A 9 -5.95 1.53 -4.56
CA ILE A 9 -5.51 2.64 -5.41
C ILE A 9 -5.67 3.96 -4.65
N PHE A 10 -6.82 4.20 -4.02
CA PHE A 10 -7.05 5.40 -3.23
C PHE A 10 -6.03 5.54 -2.10
N ALA A 11 -5.82 4.49 -1.30
CA ALA A 11 -4.87 4.51 -0.20
C ALA A 11 -3.44 4.74 -0.68
N THR A 12 -3.04 4.15 -1.82
CA THR A 12 -1.71 4.36 -2.39
C THR A 12 -1.52 5.80 -2.84
N ASN A 13 -2.51 6.39 -3.52
CA ASN A 13 -2.46 7.77 -3.98
C ASN A 13 -2.47 8.76 -2.80
N ALA A 14 -3.33 8.54 -1.81
CA ALA A 14 -3.41 9.40 -0.64
C ALA A 14 -2.12 9.32 0.20
N PHE A 15 -1.49 8.13 0.32
CA PHE A 15 -0.19 8.00 0.95
C PHE A 15 0.93 8.70 0.15
N ALA A 16 0.89 8.60 -1.20
CA ALA A 16 1.83 9.30 -2.07
C ALA A 16 1.70 10.83 -1.98
N ASP A 17 0.49 11.35 -1.77
CA ASP A 17 0.23 12.78 -1.58
C ASP A 17 0.75 13.26 -0.22
N ALA A 18 0.49 12.50 0.85
CA ALA A 18 0.93 12.86 2.20
C ALA A 18 2.45 12.69 2.42
N PHE A 19 3.07 11.69 1.79
CA PHE A 19 4.49 11.35 1.97
C PHE A 19 5.19 11.05 0.62
N PRO A 20 5.32 12.03 -0.28
CA PRO A 20 5.74 11.80 -1.66
C PRO A 20 7.15 11.20 -1.78
N GLU A 21 8.14 11.76 -1.07
CA GLU A 21 9.52 11.25 -1.10
C GLU A 21 9.60 9.83 -0.55
N LYS A 22 8.91 9.59 0.58
CA LYS A 22 8.92 8.28 1.23
C LYS A 22 8.19 7.24 0.40
N HIS A 23 7.09 7.62 -0.26
CA HIS A 23 6.38 6.77 -1.20
C HIS A 23 7.31 6.31 -2.33
N VAL A 24 8.09 7.21 -2.94
CA VAL A 24 9.03 6.86 -4.02
C VAL A 24 10.11 5.89 -3.53
N GLU A 25 10.69 6.15 -2.35
CA GLU A 25 11.68 5.27 -1.73
C GLU A 25 11.11 3.85 -1.52
N LEU A 26 9.95 3.78 -0.88
CA LEU A 26 9.28 2.52 -0.53
C LEU A 26 8.79 1.77 -1.77
N TRP A 27 8.33 2.47 -2.81
CA TRP A 27 7.92 1.84 -4.06
C TRP A 27 9.09 1.16 -4.77
N LYS A 28 10.27 1.83 -4.82
CA LYS A 28 11.49 1.22 -5.37
C LYS A 28 11.89 -0.03 -4.58
N ARG A 29 11.83 0.04 -3.26
CA ARG A 29 12.13 -1.09 -2.38
C ARG A 29 11.13 -2.25 -2.60
N PHE A 30 9.84 -1.95 -2.67
CA PHE A 30 8.79 -2.92 -2.96
C PHE A 30 9.03 -3.63 -4.30
N VAL A 31 9.36 -2.90 -5.36
CA VAL A 31 9.63 -3.47 -6.69
C VAL A 31 10.83 -4.43 -6.67
N ASN A 32 11.81 -4.16 -5.82
CA ASN A 32 13.01 -4.99 -5.65
C ASN A 32 12.76 -6.23 -4.77
N GLU A 33 11.98 -6.09 -3.69
CA GLU A 33 11.74 -7.17 -2.72
C GLU A 33 10.57 -8.08 -3.12
N VAL A 34 9.59 -7.56 -3.86
CA VAL A 34 8.38 -8.29 -4.24
C VAL A 34 8.43 -8.65 -5.73
N PRO A 35 8.60 -9.95 -6.06
CA PRO A 35 8.76 -10.38 -7.43
C PRO A 35 7.49 -10.13 -8.25
N PRO A 36 7.60 -9.91 -9.59
CA PRO A 36 6.47 -9.55 -10.44
C PRO A 36 5.27 -10.51 -10.35
N ASN A 37 5.50 -11.81 -10.14
CA ASN A 37 4.45 -12.83 -9.98
C ASN A 37 3.63 -12.68 -8.68
N LYS A 38 4.08 -11.89 -7.70
CA LYS A 38 3.39 -11.61 -6.44
C LYS A 38 2.68 -10.25 -6.42
N ARG A 39 2.95 -9.37 -7.39
CA ARG A 39 2.32 -8.05 -7.53
C ARG A 39 1.57 -7.82 -8.85
N GLY A 40 1.80 -8.66 -9.86
CA GLY A 40 1.17 -8.59 -11.17
C GLY A 40 -0.24 -9.17 -11.22
N GLY A 41 -0.94 -8.93 -12.34
CA GLY A 41 -2.30 -9.40 -12.60
C GLY A 41 -3.16 -8.32 -13.24
N VAL A 42 -4.35 -8.12 -12.72
CA VAL A 42 -5.30 -7.09 -13.18
C VAL A 42 -4.87 -5.68 -12.78
N TYR A 43 -5.40 -4.66 -13.47
CA TYR A 43 -5.20 -3.25 -13.10
C TYR A 43 -5.45 -3.02 -11.60
N GLY A 44 -4.49 -2.38 -10.92
CA GLY A 44 -4.55 -2.10 -9.48
C GLY A 44 -4.12 -3.24 -8.55
N ALA A 45 -3.71 -4.40 -9.10
CA ALA A 45 -3.12 -5.49 -8.30
C ALA A 45 -1.82 -5.06 -7.59
N GLU A 46 -0.99 -4.23 -8.24
CA GLU A 46 0.26 -3.73 -7.64
C GLU A 46 0.00 -2.84 -6.43
N ASN A 47 -1.00 -1.95 -6.49
CA ASN A 47 -1.39 -1.11 -5.35
C ASN A 47 -1.85 -1.98 -4.17
N LYS A 48 -2.63 -3.03 -4.43
CA LYS A 48 -3.05 -3.96 -3.38
C LYS A 48 -1.87 -4.71 -2.76
N ALA A 49 -0.93 -5.18 -3.59
CA ALA A 49 0.27 -5.86 -3.13
C ALA A 49 1.20 -4.92 -2.35
N TYR A 50 1.31 -3.67 -2.77
CA TYR A 50 2.12 -2.65 -2.12
C TYR A 50 1.58 -2.29 -0.74
N ILE A 51 0.28 -1.99 -0.62
CA ILE A 51 -0.37 -1.70 0.67
C ILE A 51 -0.25 -2.89 1.62
N LYS A 52 -0.41 -4.12 1.10
CA LYS A 52 -0.20 -5.34 1.88
C LYS A 52 1.24 -5.42 2.39
N TRP A 53 2.23 -5.23 1.51
CA TRP A 53 3.64 -5.27 1.88
C TRP A 53 3.99 -4.21 2.94
N LEU A 54 3.54 -2.96 2.78
CA LEU A 54 3.72 -1.88 3.77
C LEU A 54 3.14 -2.26 5.14
N THR A 55 2.00 -2.93 5.16
CA THR A 55 1.37 -3.43 6.39
C THR A 55 2.19 -4.56 7.02
N GLU A 56 2.70 -5.50 6.22
CA GLU A 56 3.49 -6.65 6.68
C GLU A 56 4.83 -6.22 7.28
N ILE A 57 5.53 -5.29 6.63
CA ILE A 57 6.79 -4.73 7.16
C ILE A 57 6.56 -3.70 8.27
N ARG A 58 5.29 -3.33 8.54
CA ARG A 58 4.89 -2.31 9.52
C ARG A 58 5.61 -0.99 9.31
N GLU A 59 5.65 -0.51 8.07
CA GLU A 59 6.34 0.74 7.74
C GLU A 59 5.76 1.91 8.55
N PRO A 60 6.56 2.58 9.41
CA PRO A 60 6.04 3.54 10.38
C PRO A 60 5.21 4.67 9.75
N HIS A 61 5.66 5.21 8.61
CA HIS A 61 4.95 6.29 7.92
C HIS A 61 3.58 5.83 7.41
N PHE A 62 3.50 4.61 6.90
CA PHE A 62 2.24 4.07 6.42
C PHE A 62 1.30 3.70 7.57
N VAL A 63 1.82 3.18 8.68
CA VAL A 63 1.04 2.89 9.89
C VAL A 63 0.44 4.16 10.48
N MET A 64 1.24 5.22 10.62
CA MET A 64 0.80 6.54 11.08
C MET A 64 -0.29 7.10 10.16
N PHE A 65 -0.03 7.12 8.85
CA PHE A 65 -1.01 7.54 7.84
C PHE A 65 -2.33 6.75 7.93
N ALA A 66 -2.27 5.42 8.05
CA ALA A 66 -3.45 4.58 8.12
C ALA A 66 -4.28 4.84 9.39
N GLN A 67 -3.63 5.10 10.52
CA GLN A 67 -4.31 5.45 11.77
C GLN A 67 -5.05 6.79 11.67
N GLU A 68 -4.44 7.78 11.02
CA GLU A 68 -5.00 9.13 10.89
C GLU A 68 -6.13 9.22 9.84
N HIS A 69 -6.05 8.44 8.76
CA HIS A 69 -6.91 8.66 7.58
C HIS A 69 -7.80 7.48 7.19
N ILE A 70 -7.52 6.27 7.67
CA ILE A 70 -8.21 5.04 7.22
C ILE A 70 -9.01 4.39 8.37
N GLY A 71 -8.75 4.77 9.63
CA GLY A 71 -9.31 4.12 10.80
C GLY A 71 -8.56 2.82 11.13
N THR A 72 -8.60 2.39 12.39
CA THR A 72 -7.86 1.22 12.89
C THR A 72 -7.97 0.04 11.92
N MET A 73 -6.82 -0.41 11.42
CA MET A 73 -6.67 -1.71 10.76
C MET A 73 -6.95 -2.78 11.81
N GLU A 74 -8.23 -2.99 12.15
CA GLU A 74 -8.62 -4.05 13.06
C GLU A 74 -8.08 -5.35 12.49
N LYS A 75 -7.28 -6.03 13.32
CA LYS A 75 -6.83 -7.40 13.06
C LYS A 75 -8.08 -8.19 12.69
N GLY A 76 -8.13 -8.67 11.45
CA GLY A 76 -9.15 -9.62 11.03
C GLY A 76 -9.21 -10.75 12.05
N GLN A 77 -10.37 -10.88 12.69
CA GLN A 77 -10.80 -12.11 13.35
C GLN A 77 -11.00 -13.21 12.30
#